data_AF-A0A7V9T382-F1
#
_entry.id   AF-A0A7V9T382-F1
#
_cell.length_a   1.000
_cell.length_b   1.000
_cell.length_c   1.000
_cell.angle_alpha   90.00
_cell.angle_beta   90.00
_cell.angle_gamma   90.00
#
_symmetry.space_group_name_H-M   'P 1'
#
loop_
_entity.id
_entity.type
_entity.pdbx_description
1 polymer ?
#
loop_
_entity_poly.entity_id
_entity_poly.type
_entity_poly.pdbx_seq_one_letter_code
_entity_poly.pdbx_strand_id
1 'polypeptide(L)'
;VRKYAAQVQREGTLANADAELARHFGAQLEARVLLAHGDTARALAVIERGWPVGTAGAAIPIFQGETYTHASERFLRAELLGATGRTSEALRWYDTVVEDLGFGIALEAPIALRRAALYERIGATARARSEYRRAIALWSGADRELQGIVDVARRREAHLGAIR
;
A
#
# COMPACT_ATOMS: atom_id res chain seq x y z
N VAL A 1 -16.57 0.26 -13.90
CA VAL A 1 -15.46 1.08 -13.36
C VAL A 1 -15.19 2.34 -14.18
N ARG A 2 -14.86 2.26 -15.49
CA ARG A 2 -14.61 3.47 -16.33
C ARG A 2 -15.74 4.50 -16.35
N LYS A 3 -17.00 4.05 -16.32
CA LYS A 3 -18.19 4.92 -16.27
C LYS A 3 -18.21 5.83 -15.04
N TYR A 4 -17.84 5.30 -13.88
CA TYR A 4 -17.87 6.04 -12.61
C TYR A 4 -16.73 7.07 -12.50
N ALA A 5 -15.52 6.72 -12.99
CA ALA A 5 -14.40 7.65 -13.05
C ALA A 5 -14.70 8.89 -13.94
N ALA A 6 -15.35 8.68 -15.08
CA ALA A 6 -15.74 9.76 -15.99
C ALA A 6 -16.95 10.57 -15.48
N GLN A 7 -17.77 10.03 -14.58
CA GLN A 7 -18.91 10.74 -14.00
C GLN A 7 -18.45 11.72 -12.91
N VAL A 8 -17.53 11.28 -12.06
CA VAL A 8 -16.88 12.11 -11.05
C VAL A 8 -16.17 13.34 -11.65
N GLN A 9 -15.63 13.21 -12.87
CA GLN A 9 -14.98 14.32 -13.57
C GLN A 9 -15.96 15.35 -14.18
N ARG A 10 -17.23 15.00 -14.39
CA ARG A 10 -18.20 15.82 -15.14
C ARG A 10 -19.11 16.70 -14.28
N GLU A 11 -19.35 16.34 -13.01
CA GLU A 11 -20.29 17.04 -12.12
C GLU A 11 -19.63 18.21 -11.35
N GLY A 12 -18.78 18.99 -12.05
CA GLY A 12 -18.01 20.10 -11.50
C GLY A 12 -18.85 21.29 -11.03
N THR A 13 -19.41 21.19 -9.83
CA THR A 13 -19.69 22.33 -8.92
C THR A 13 -19.35 21.92 -7.48
N LEU A 14 -18.19 21.29 -7.32
CA LEU A 14 -17.61 21.00 -6.01
C LEU A 14 -16.49 22.02 -5.78
N ALA A 15 -16.25 22.43 -4.53
CA ALA A 15 -15.11 23.28 -4.20
C ALA A 15 -13.82 22.65 -4.76
N ASN A 16 -12.83 23.45 -5.18
CA ASN A 16 -11.64 22.95 -5.89
C ASN A 16 -10.98 21.73 -5.23
N ALA A 17 -10.98 21.67 -3.89
CA ALA A 17 -10.46 20.56 -3.10
C ALA A 17 -11.22 19.24 -3.27
N ASP A 18 -12.55 19.27 -3.42
CA ASP A 18 -13.36 18.07 -3.64
C ASP A 18 -13.08 17.47 -5.03
N ALA A 19 -12.94 18.32 -6.04
CA ALA A 19 -12.57 17.88 -7.38
C ALA A 19 -11.17 17.26 -7.41
N GLU A 20 -10.23 17.77 -6.59
CA GLU A 20 -8.90 17.19 -6.40
C GLU A 20 -8.96 15.83 -5.71
N LEU A 21 -9.73 15.69 -4.62
CA LEU A 21 -9.95 14.41 -3.94
C LEU A 21 -10.60 13.39 -4.87
N ALA A 22 -11.58 13.80 -5.66
CA ALA A 22 -12.27 12.88 -6.55
C ALA A 22 -11.34 12.39 -7.69
N ARG A 23 -10.49 13.27 -8.23
CA ARG A 23 -9.41 12.87 -9.16
C ARG A 23 -8.41 11.93 -8.49
N HIS A 24 -8.05 12.19 -7.23
CA HIS A 24 -7.14 11.37 -6.45
C HIS A 24 -7.67 9.94 -6.28
N PHE A 25 -8.89 9.79 -5.77
CA PHE A 25 -9.50 8.47 -5.62
C PHE A 25 -9.71 7.78 -6.97
N GLY A 26 -10.01 8.54 -8.02
CA GLY A 26 -10.01 8.04 -9.39
C GLY A 26 -8.68 7.41 -9.79
N ALA A 27 -7.57 8.10 -9.55
CA ALA A 27 -6.21 7.60 -9.82
C ALA A 27 -5.86 6.37 -8.96
N GLN A 28 -6.26 6.37 -7.68
CA GLN A 28 -6.07 5.24 -6.75
C GLN A 28 -6.81 3.97 -7.21
N LEU A 29 -8.02 4.12 -7.74
CA LEU A 29 -8.81 3.02 -8.29
C LEU A 29 -8.24 2.55 -9.63
N GLU A 30 -7.87 3.47 -10.52
CA GLU A 30 -7.26 3.15 -11.81
C GLU A 30 -5.96 2.37 -11.62
N ALA A 31 -5.10 2.79 -10.69
CA ALA A 31 -3.85 2.08 -10.40
C ALA A 31 -4.08 0.66 -9.87
N ARG A 32 -5.10 0.43 -9.03
CA ARG A 32 -5.46 -0.93 -8.59
C ARG A 32 -5.96 -1.80 -9.75
N VAL A 33 -6.72 -1.23 -10.68
CA VAL A 33 -7.14 -1.93 -11.90
C VAL A 33 -5.93 -2.28 -12.77
N LEU A 34 -5.03 -1.31 -13.01
CA LEU A 34 -3.81 -1.55 -13.79
C LEU A 34 -2.91 -2.61 -13.14
N LEU A 35 -2.73 -2.55 -11.82
CA LEU A 35 -1.99 -3.55 -11.04
C LEU A 35 -2.61 -4.94 -11.18
N ALA A 36 -3.94 -5.05 -11.10
CA ALA A 36 -4.64 -6.33 -11.29
C ALA A 36 -4.46 -6.92 -12.70
N HIS A 37 -4.16 -6.10 -13.70
CA HIS A 37 -3.82 -6.53 -15.06
C HIS A 37 -2.31 -6.68 -15.31
N GLY A 38 -1.48 -6.51 -14.27
CA GLY A 38 -0.02 -6.62 -14.37
C GLY A 38 0.69 -5.39 -14.94
N ASP A 39 -0.02 -4.30 -15.25
CA ASP A 39 0.56 -3.06 -15.76
C ASP A 39 1.06 -2.15 -14.62
N THR A 40 2.01 -2.68 -13.84
CA THR A 40 2.53 -2.06 -12.61
C THR A 40 3.22 -0.71 -12.89
N ALA A 41 3.97 -0.60 -14.00
CA ALA A 41 4.68 0.64 -14.33
C ALA A 41 3.69 1.79 -14.59
N ARG A 42 2.62 1.51 -15.34
CA ARG A 42 1.58 2.51 -15.59
C ARG A 42 0.76 2.81 -14.34
N ALA A 43 0.47 1.79 -13.51
CA ALA A 43 -0.19 1.98 -12.22
C ALA A 43 0.59 2.95 -11.34
N LEU A 44 1.91 2.79 -11.24
CA LEU A 44 2.79 3.70 -10.50
C LEU A 44 2.72 5.11 -11.08
N ALA A 45 2.88 5.26 -12.40
CA ALA A 45 2.84 6.56 -13.06
C ALA A 45 1.50 7.31 -12.83
N VAL A 46 0.38 6.59 -12.73
CA VAL A 46 -0.94 7.18 -12.44
C VAL A 46 -0.99 7.80 -11.05
N ILE A 47 -0.54 7.10 -10.00
CA ILE A 47 -0.60 7.62 -8.63
C ILE A 47 0.48 8.66 -8.34
N GLU A 48 1.62 8.63 -9.03
CA GLU A 48 2.68 9.62 -8.81
C GLU A 48 2.32 11.01 -9.36
N ARG A 49 1.55 11.09 -10.44
CA ARG A 49 1.11 12.38 -11.01
C ARG A 49 0.14 13.16 -10.13
N GLY A 50 -0.58 12.47 -9.25
CA GLY A 50 -1.64 13.05 -8.41
C GLY A 50 -1.27 13.12 -6.94
N TRP A 51 0.02 13.18 -6.59
CA TRP A 51 0.50 13.15 -5.19
C TRP A 51 1.50 14.28 -4.89
N PRO A 52 1.48 14.87 -3.67
CA PRO A 52 0.47 14.72 -2.63
C PRO A 52 -0.83 15.45 -3.00
N VAL A 53 -1.94 15.09 -2.36
CA VAL A 53 -3.20 15.82 -2.54
C VAL A 53 -3.39 16.80 -1.40
N GLY A 54 -3.64 18.05 -1.75
CA GLY A 54 -4.12 19.04 -0.79
C GLY A 54 -5.52 18.66 -0.36
N THR A 55 -5.71 18.38 0.93
CA THR A 55 -7.04 18.13 1.50
C THR A 55 -7.64 19.35 2.20
N ALA A 56 -6.85 20.44 2.27
CA ALA A 56 -7.28 21.72 2.79
C ALA A 56 -8.45 22.27 1.94
N GLY A 57 -9.62 22.44 2.55
CA GLY A 57 -10.82 22.94 1.88
C GLY A 57 -11.78 21.87 1.35
N ALA A 58 -11.54 20.58 1.60
CA ALA A 58 -12.47 19.50 1.22
C ALA A 58 -13.82 19.60 1.95
N ALA A 59 -14.97 19.50 1.28
CA ALA A 59 -16.27 19.70 1.92
C ALA A 59 -16.60 18.66 3.02
N ILE A 60 -15.93 17.50 3.00
CA ILE A 60 -16.15 16.43 3.98
C ILE A 60 -15.12 16.57 5.13
N PRO A 61 -15.57 16.77 6.39
CA PRO A 61 -14.68 17.03 7.53
C PRO A 61 -13.63 15.94 7.82
N ILE A 62 -13.90 14.68 7.48
CA ILE A 62 -12.94 13.59 7.65
C ILE A 62 -11.68 13.78 6.79
N PHE A 63 -11.77 14.58 5.71
CA PHE A 63 -10.64 14.93 4.86
C PHE A 63 -9.95 16.24 5.26
N GLN A 64 -10.57 17.06 6.11
CA GLN A 64 -10.06 18.39 6.45
C GLN A 64 -9.03 18.42 7.59
N GLY A 65 -8.59 17.28 8.11
CA GLY A 65 -7.63 17.22 9.22
C GLY A 65 -6.61 16.11 9.09
N GLU A 66 -5.74 16.03 10.11
CA GLU A 66 -4.75 14.95 10.30
C GLU A 66 -5.38 13.55 10.41
N THR A 67 -6.71 13.47 10.48
CA THR A 67 -7.51 12.25 10.53
C THR A 67 -7.67 11.55 9.18
N TYR A 68 -7.48 12.24 8.05
CA TYR A 68 -7.38 11.53 6.77
C TYR A 68 -6.01 10.90 6.64
N THR A 69 -5.97 9.63 6.99
CA THR A 69 -4.75 8.88 7.03
C THR A 69 -4.52 8.29 5.64
N HIS A 70 -3.48 8.77 4.97
CA HIS A 70 -3.08 8.27 3.65
C HIS A 70 -2.42 6.88 3.72
N ALA A 71 -2.71 6.08 4.75
CA ALA A 71 -2.05 4.81 5.00
C ALA A 71 -2.24 3.84 3.82
N SER A 72 -3.46 3.77 3.27
CA SER A 72 -3.78 2.88 2.16
C SER A 72 -3.08 3.29 0.85
N GLU A 73 -2.95 4.59 0.62
CA GLU A 73 -2.35 5.20 -0.56
C GLU A 73 -0.83 5.06 -0.52
N ARG A 74 -0.23 5.30 0.65
CA ARG A 74 1.19 5.07 0.93
C ARG A 74 1.55 3.59 0.80
N PHE A 75 0.69 2.69 1.30
CA PHE A 75 0.86 1.25 1.15
C PHE A 75 0.83 0.83 -0.33
N LEU A 76 -0.19 1.25 -1.10
CA LEU A 76 -0.26 0.95 -2.54
C LEU A 76 0.97 1.49 -3.29
N ARG A 77 1.43 2.70 -2.95
CA ARG A 77 2.65 3.27 -3.52
C ARG A 77 3.87 2.41 -3.25
N ALA A 78 4.04 1.95 -2.01
CA ALA A 78 5.13 1.04 -1.65
C ALA A 78 5.06 -0.29 -2.41
N GLU A 79 3.86 -0.87 -2.59
CA GLU A 79 3.67 -2.08 -3.40
C GLU A 79 4.12 -1.87 -4.85
N LEU A 80 3.69 -0.77 -5.48
CA LEU A 80 4.01 -0.46 -6.87
C LEU A 80 5.49 -0.15 -7.08
N LEU A 81 6.12 0.59 -6.15
CA LEU A 81 7.56 0.82 -6.16
C LEU A 81 8.34 -0.50 -6.04
N GLY A 82 7.92 -1.38 -5.12
CA GLY A 82 8.56 -2.67 -4.93
C GLY A 82 8.42 -3.58 -6.16
N ALA A 83 7.27 -3.56 -6.82
CA ALA A 83 7.01 -4.34 -8.01
C ALA A 83 7.75 -3.81 -9.26
N THR A 84 8.10 -2.52 -9.30
CA THR A 84 8.91 -1.90 -10.37
C THR A 84 10.42 -1.93 -10.10
N GLY A 85 10.86 -2.58 -9.01
CA GLY A 85 12.29 -2.69 -8.66
C GLY A 85 12.86 -1.50 -7.89
N ARG A 86 12.05 -0.49 -7.57
CA ARG A 86 12.42 0.66 -6.71
C ARG A 86 12.37 0.26 -5.23
N THR A 87 13.08 -0.82 -4.87
CA THR A 87 12.99 -1.51 -3.57
C THR A 87 13.34 -0.62 -2.37
N SER A 88 14.40 0.19 -2.47
CA SER A 88 14.81 1.06 -1.35
C SER A 88 13.76 2.14 -1.06
N GLU A 89 13.09 2.65 -2.09
CA GLU A 89 12.00 3.62 -1.94
C GLU A 89 10.75 2.96 -1.37
N ALA A 90 10.40 1.77 -1.86
CA ALA A 90 9.27 0.99 -1.34
C ALA A 90 9.38 0.78 0.18
N LEU A 91 10.57 0.39 0.67
CA LEU A 91 10.82 0.20 2.09
C LEU A 91 10.60 1.49 2.89
N ARG A 92 11.10 2.63 2.42
CA ARG A 92 10.86 3.93 3.09
C ARG A 92 9.39 4.29 3.15
N TRP A 93 8.63 4.04 2.08
CA TRP A 93 7.19 4.29 2.09
C TRP A 93 6.45 3.39 3.08
N TYR A 94 6.85 2.12 3.21
CA TYR A 94 6.27 1.25 4.24
C TYR A 94 6.52 1.76 5.67
N ASP A 95 7.70 2.33 5.95
CA ASP A 95 7.98 2.92 7.26
C ASP A 95 7.00 4.06 7.58
N THR A 96 6.69 4.93 6.60
CA THR A 96 5.71 6.02 6.80
C THR A 96 4.28 5.54 7.05
N VAL A 97 3.91 4.31 6.70
CA VAL A 97 2.57 3.78 6.98
C VAL A 97 2.45 3.35 8.44
N VAL A 98 3.51 2.80 9.03
CA VAL A 98 3.50 2.30 10.41
C VAL A 98 3.52 3.44 11.43
N GLU A 99 4.03 4.61 11.06
CA GLU A 99 3.96 5.83 11.88
C GLU A 99 2.52 6.36 12.06
N ASP A 100 1.59 5.88 11.24
CA ASP A 100 0.17 6.24 11.27
C ASP A 100 -0.60 5.32 12.24
N LEU A 101 -0.75 5.78 13.49
CA LEU A 101 -1.39 5.02 14.57
C LEU A 101 -2.91 4.81 14.38
N GLY A 102 -3.53 5.40 13.36
CA GLY A 102 -4.93 5.18 13.02
C GLY A 102 -5.14 3.90 12.23
N PHE A 103 -5.04 3.99 10.91
CA PHE A 103 -5.23 2.83 10.01
C PHE A 103 -3.95 2.04 9.74
N GLY A 104 -2.77 2.59 10.04
CA GLY A 104 -1.49 1.94 9.77
C GLY A 104 -1.29 0.63 10.54
N ILE A 105 -1.85 0.54 11.75
CA ILE A 105 -1.77 -0.67 12.60
C ILE A 105 -2.39 -1.89 11.89
N ALA A 106 -3.53 -1.71 11.22
CA ALA A 106 -4.19 -2.79 10.48
C ALA A 106 -3.34 -3.31 9.32
N LEU A 107 -2.38 -2.51 8.84
CA LEU A 107 -1.48 -2.83 7.74
C LEU A 107 -0.13 -3.38 8.19
N GLU A 108 0.15 -3.46 9.51
CA GLU A 108 1.48 -3.82 10.00
C GLU A 108 1.92 -5.23 9.55
N ALA A 109 1.05 -6.23 9.66
CA ALA A 109 1.36 -7.58 9.20
C ALA A 109 1.47 -7.70 7.66
N PRO A 110 0.56 -7.13 6.84
CA PRO A 110 0.75 -7.03 5.40
C PRO A 110 2.08 -6.36 5.03
N ILE A 111 2.45 -5.26 5.69
CA ILE A 111 3.70 -4.54 5.47
C ILE A 111 4.90 -5.44 5.76
N ALA A 112 4.90 -6.13 6.90
CA ALA A 112 5.97 -7.06 7.26
C ALA A 112 6.16 -8.15 6.17
N LEU A 113 5.07 -8.72 5.65
CA LEU A 113 5.15 -9.69 4.53
C LEU A 113 5.75 -9.07 3.26
N ARG A 114 5.37 -7.84 2.92
CA ARG A 114 5.89 -7.15 1.74
C ARG A 114 7.37 -6.79 1.89
N ARG A 115 7.78 -6.28 3.04
CA ARG A 115 9.19 -6.02 3.37
C ARG A 115 10.01 -7.29 3.31
N ALA A 116 9.51 -8.39 3.87
CA ALA A 116 10.18 -9.69 3.84
C ALA A 116 10.49 -10.14 2.42
N ALA A 117 9.49 -10.12 1.53
CA ALA A 117 9.65 -10.48 0.13
C ALA A 117 10.62 -9.55 -0.63
N LEU A 118 10.62 -8.25 -0.33
CA LEU A 118 11.57 -7.30 -0.90
C LEU A 118 13.00 -7.57 -0.43
N TYR A 119 13.21 -7.80 0.86
CA TYR A 119 14.52 -8.16 1.40
C TYR A 119 15.02 -9.49 0.85
N GLU A 120 14.14 -10.50 0.72
CA GLU A 120 14.47 -11.80 0.12
C GLU A 120 14.98 -11.61 -1.32
N ARG A 121 14.28 -10.79 -2.12
CA ARG A 121 14.66 -10.51 -3.52
C ARG A 121 16.04 -9.89 -3.66
N ILE A 122 16.45 -9.03 -2.73
CA ILE A 122 17.76 -8.37 -2.75
C ILE A 122 18.84 -9.15 -1.97
N GLY A 123 18.57 -10.40 -1.57
CA GLY A 123 19.52 -11.25 -0.85
C GLY A 123 19.77 -10.84 0.62
N ALA A 124 18.95 -9.95 1.18
CA ALA A 124 19.06 -9.52 2.57
C ALA A 124 18.38 -10.54 3.52
N THR A 125 18.85 -11.79 3.49
CA THR A 125 18.25 -12.97 4.13
C THR A 125 17.91 -12.76 5.61
N ALA A 126 18.81 -12.18 6.40
CA ALA A 126 18.57 -11.93 7.82
C ALA A 126 17.39 -10.97 8.05
N ARG A 127 17.30 -9.90 7.25
CA ARG A 127 16.20 -8.94 7.32
C ARG A 127 14.89 -9.56 6.83
N ALA A 128 14.94 -10.31 5.74
CA ALA A 128 13.78 -11.03 5.23
C ALA A 128 13.16 -11.96 6.28
N ARG A 129 14.00 -12.75 6.97
CA ARG A 129 13.56 -13.62 8.06
C ARG A 129 12.94 -12.84 9.22
N SER A 130 13.57 -11.75 9.64
CA SER A 130 13.05 -10.90 10.71
C SER A 130 11.64 -10.41 10.41
N GLU A 131 11.40 -9.95 9.18
CA GLU A 131 10.09 -9.46 8.74
C GLU A 131 9.06 -10.60 8.61
N TYR A 132 9.43 -11.77 8.08
CA TYR A 132 8.53 -12.92 8.07
C TYR A 132 8.11 -13.34 9.48
N ARG A 133 9.05 -13.36 10.44
CA ARG A 133 8.73 -13.67 11.85
C ARG A 133 7.78 -12.65 12.45
N ARG A 134 7.97 -11.36 12.18
CA ARG A 134 7.06 -10.30 12.62
C ARG A 134 5.66 -10.52 12.08
N ALA A 135 5.51 -10.78 10.78
CA ALA A 135 4.22 -11.07 10.18
C ALA A 135 3.54 -12.30 10.81
N ILE A 136 4.30 -13.38 11.02
CA ILE A 136 3.79 -14.61 11.65
C ILE A 136 3.32 -14.33 13.09
N ALA A 137 4.05 -13.53 13.86
CA ALA A 137 3.66 -13.17 15.22
C ALA A 137 2.35 -12.38 15.23
N LEU A 138 2.25 -11.33 14.40
CA LEU A 138 1.09 -10.45 14.31
C LEU A 138 -0.18 -11.19 13.84
N TRP A 139 -0.03 -12.19 12.97
CA TRP A 139 -1.15 -12.96 12.41
C TRP A 139 -1.23 -14.42 12.90
N SER A 140 -0.57 -14.74 14.01
CA SER A 140 -0.56 -16.10 14.57
C SER A 140 -1.95 -16.64 14.90
N GLY A 141 -2.87 -15.74 15.31
CA GLY A 141 -4.28 -16.02 15.56
C GLY A 141 -5.25 -15.33 14.60
N ALA A 142 -4.81 -14.95 13.39
CA ALA A 142 -5.69 -14.34 12.39
C ALA A 142 -6.78 -15.32 11.90
N ASP A 143 -7.84 -14.76 11.30
CA ASP A 143 -8.95 -15.53 10.75
C ASP A 143 -8.49 -16.63 9.77
N ARG A 144 -9.31 -17.67 9.63
CA ARG A 144 -8.97 -18.88 8.87
C ARG A 144 -8.58 -18.56 7.42
N GLU A 145 -9.23 -17.58 6.83
CA GLU A 145 -9.02 -17.09 5.46
C GLU A 145 -7.60 -16.53 5.27
N LEU A 146 -6.98 -16.03 6.34
CA LEU A 146 -5.63 -15.45 6.31
C LEU A 146 -4.52 -16.45 6.66
N GLN A 147 -4.85 -17.57 7.29
CA GLN A 147 -3.84 -18.57 7.72
C GLN A 147 -3.02 -19.14 6.55
N GLY A 148 -3.61 -19.25 5.35
CA GLY A 148 -2.87 -19.67 4.16
C GLY A 148 -1.70 -18.74 3.82
N ILE A 149 -1.85 -17.44 4.07
CA ILE A 149 -0.77 -16.45 3.87
C ILE A 149 0.30 -16.62 4.95
N VAL A 150 -0.10 -16.86 6.20
CA VAL A 150 0.83 -17.10 7.32
C VAL A 150 1.66 -18.36 7.08
N ASP A 151 1.07 -19.41 6.54
CA ASP A 151 1.78 -20.66 6.23
C ASP A 151 2.82 -20.48 5.11
N VAL A 152 2.53 -19.65 4.11
CA VAL A 152 3.53 -19.25 3.10
C VAL A 152 4.71 -18.54 3.78
N ALA A 153 4.43 -17.61 4.70
CA ALA A 153 5.47 -16.89 5.44
C ALA A 153 6.33 -17.84 6.29
N ARG A 154 5.72 -18.80 7.00
CA ARG A 154 6.43 -19.83 7.79
C ARG A 154 7.37 -20.66 6.92
N ARG A 155 6.90 -21.12 5.76
CA ARG A 155 7.73 -21.88 4.81
C ARG A 155 8.91 -21.06 4.29
N ARG A 156 8.69 -19.79 3.96
CA ARG A 156 9.74 -18.87 3.50
C ARG A 156 10.78 -18.62 4.60
N GLU A 157 10.34 -18.32 5.82
CA GLU A 157 11.25 -18.11 6.96
C GLU A 157 12.12 -19.34 7.24
N ALA A 158 11.52 -20.53 7.25
CA ALA A 158 12.22 -21.79 7.46
C ALA A 158 13.23 -22.08 6.35
N HIS A 159 12.84 -21.88 5.09
CA HIS A 159 13.74 -22.03 3.94
C HIS A 159 14.95 -21.12 4.06
N LEU A 160 14.74 -19.83 4.31
CA LEU A 160 15.82 -18.86 4.50
C LEU A 160 16.70 -19.17 5.72
N GLY A 161 16.17 -19.87 6.72
CA GLY A 161 16.94 -20.34 7.87
C GLY A 161 17.84 -21.54 7.58
N ALA A 162 17.52 -22.32 6.56
CA ALA A 162 18.30 -23.48 6.13
C ALA A 162 19.47 -23.12 5.21
N ILE A 163 19.44 -21.96 4.54
CA ILE A 163 20.51 -21.45 3.66
C ILE A 163 21.65 -20.84 4.48
N ARG A 164 22.11 -21.53 5.53
CA ARG A 164 23.25 -21.11 6.35
C ARG A 164 24.57 -21.31 5.61
#